data_AF-A0A9Q1A585-F1
#
_entry.id   AF-A0A9Q1A585-F1
#
_cell.length_a   1.000
_cell.length_b   1.000
_cell.length_c   1.000
_cell.angle_alpha   90.00
_cell.angle_beta   90.00
_cell.angle_gamma   90.00
#
_symmetry.space_group_name_H-M   'P 1'
#
loop_
_entity.id
_entity.type
_entity.pdbx_description
1 polymer ?
#
loop_
_entity_poly.entity_id
_entity_poly.type
_entity_poly.pdbx_seq_one_letter_code
_entity_poly.pdbx_strand_id
1 'polypeptide(L)'
;MAFRGKEMMKKIMAKIGGEKNLAPGVKQALKQAIPNSKVVMNRAKRGLFAGRHIQFGNQISEDGGNKSRRSWKPNVQDKRLFSYILDRHVRVKVTTHAIRCIDKAGGIDEYLLKTPYHKMDTEMGILWKAKIEKLYEELGNMEVVFFTP
;
A
#
# COMPACT_ATOMS: atom_id res chain seq x y z
N MET A 1 3.88 15.57 8.12
CA MET A 1 2.92 15.22 9.19
C MET A 1 2.54 13.76 9.04
N ALA A 2 2.70 12.93 10.08
CA ALA A 2 2.25 11.54 10.01
C ALA A 2 0.72 11.52 10.10
N PHE A 3 0.05 11.17 9.00
CA PHE A 3 -1.39 11.02 8.97
C PHE A 3 -1.79 9.86 9.91
N ARG A 4 -2.33 10.15 11.09
CA ARG A 4 -2.71 9.12 12.08
C ARG A 4 -4.06 8.49 11.72
N GLY A 5 -4.17 7.93 10.52
CA GLY A 5 -5.45 7.44 9.97
C GLY A 5 -6.14 6.42 10.87
N LYS A 6 -5.38 5.51 11.48
CA LYS A 6 -5.89 4.54 12.45
C LYS A 6 -6.47 5.17 13.71
N GLU A 7 -5.83 6.22 14.23
CA GLU A 7 -6.31 6.90 15.44
C GLU A 7 -7.59 7.69 15.15
N MET A 8 -7.69 8.34 13.98
CA MET A 8 -8.91 9.01 13.54
C MET A 8 -10.06 8.02 13.37
N MET A 9 -9.81 6.89 12.71
CA MET A 9 -10.80 5.83 12.55
C MET A 9 -11.26 5.27 13.90
N LYS A 10 -10.32 5.03 14.84
CA LYS A 10 -10.65 4.58 16.20
C LYS A 10 -11.56 5.57 16.93
N LYS A 11 -11.31 6.87 16.79
CA LYS A 11 -12.16 7.94 17.36
C LYS A 11 -13.55 7.96 16.73
N ILE A 12 -13.64 7.84 15.40
CA ILE A 12 -14.93 7.78 14.68
C ILE A 12 -15.73 6.55 15.14
N MET A 13 -15.09 5.38 15.20
CA MET A 13 -15.74 4.14 15.63
C MET A 13 -16.18 4.20 17.10
N ALA A 14 -15.41 4.86 17.97
CA ALA A 14 -15.82 5.11 19.36
C ALA A 14 -17.07 6.02 19.41
N LYS A 15 -17.16 7.03 18.55
CA LYS A 15 -18.31 7.95 18.46
C LYS A 15 -19.58 7.27 17.94
N ILE A 16 -19.44 6.25 17.10
CA ILE A 16 -20.55 5.47 16.52
C ILE A 16 -21.04 4.35 17.48
N GLY A 17 -20.43 4.20 18.67
CA GLY A 17 -20.81 3.18 19.65
C GLY A 17 -20.18 1.80 19.43
N GLY A 18 -19.11 1.74 18.61
CA GLY A 18 -18.31 0.53 18.39
C GLY A 18 -18.80 -0.38 17.26
N GLU A 19 -17.96 -1.34 16.86
CA GLU A 19 -18.21 -2.23 15.72
C GLU A 19 -19.44 -3.15 15.86
N LYS A 20 -19.98 -3.29 17.07
CA LYS A 20 -21.10 -4.19 17.38
C LYS A 20 -22.46 -3.63 16.95
N ASN A 21 -22.59 -2.31 16.84
CA ASN A 21 -23.85 -1.64 16.48
C ASN A 21 -24.05 -1.48 14.96
N LEU A 22 -23.06 -1.88 14.15
CA LEU A 22 -23.15 -1.79 12.70
C LEU A 22 -23.89 -3.00 12.11
N ALA A 23 -24.75 -2.73 11.13
CA ALA A 23 -25.34 -3.79 10.31
C ALA A 23 -24.25 -4.67 9.67
N PRO A 24 -24.46 -5.99 9.57
CA PRO A 24 -23.43 -6.94 9.12
C PRO A 24 -22.89 -6.61 7.71
N GLY A 25 -23.73 -6.11 6.80
CA GLY A 25 -23.30 -5.66 5.48
C GLY A 25 -22.37 -4.45 5.53
N VAL A 26 -22.65 -3.48 6.39
CA VAL A 26 -21.80 -2.28 6.57
C VAL A 26 -20.46 -2.67 7.19
N LYS A 27 -20.46 -3.63 8.13
CA LYS A 27 -19.24 -4.17 8.72
C LYS A 27 -18.35 -4.85 7.68
N GLN A 28 -18.94 -5.60 6.75
CA GLN A 28 -18.21 -6.24 5.66
C GLN A 28 -17.63 -5.21 4.68
N ALA A 29 -18.41 -4.19 4.31
CA ALA A 29 -17.96 -3.09 3.45
C ALA A 29 -16.80 -2.31 4.08
N LEU A 30 -16.90 -1.96 5.37
CA LEU A 30 -15.82 -1.30 6.11
C LEU A 30 -14.54 -2.13 6.13
N LYS A 31 -14.64 -3.46 6.31
CA LYS A 31 -13.48 -4.35 6.29
C LYS A 31 -12.77 -4.37 4.93
N GLN A 32 -13.51 -4.17 3.84
CA GLN A 32 -12.94 -4.11 2.48
C GLN A 32 -12.30 -2.74 2.18
N ALA A 33 -12.87 -1.66 2.70
CA ALA A 33 -12.37 -0.30 2.52
C ALA A 33 -11.16 0.02 3.41
N ILE A 34 -11.06 -0.61 4.60
CA ILE A 34 -9.99 -0.32 5.56
C ILE A 34 -8.78 -1.22 5.27
N PRO A 35 -7.55 -0.65 5.22
CA PRO A 35 -6.32 -1.42 5.08
C PRO A 35 -6.04 -2.30 6.31
N ASN A 36 -5.79 -3.59 6.10
CA ASN A 36 -5.36 -4.48 7.19
C ASN A 36 -3.85 -4.36 7.44
N SER A 37 -3.40 -3.20 7.89
CA SER A 37 -1.98 -2.91 8.02
C SER A 37 -1.38 -3.51 9.30
N LYS A 38 -0.76 -4.69 9.17
CA LYS A 38 0.11 -5.32 10.17
C LYS A 38 1.60 -4.98 9.95
N VAL A 39 1.88 -3.76 9.53
CA VAL A 39 3.25 -3.32 9.23
C VAL A 39 3.98 -2.96 10.52
N VAL A 40 4.96 -3.78 10.90
CA VAL A 40 5.82 -3.51 12.07
C VAL A 40 6.99 -2.62 11.67
N MET A 41 7.54 -2.77 10.46
CA MET A 41 8.71 -2.02 10.04
C MET A 41 8.39 -0.57 9.64
N ASN A 42 9.10 0.39 10.22
CA ASN A 42 8.94 1.80 9.84
C ASN A 42 9.39 2.08 8.39
N ARG A 43 10.27 1.25 7.83
CA ARG A 43 10.74 1.38 6.43
C ARG A 43 9.61 1.15 5.42
N ALA A 44 8.75 0.15 5.66
CA ALA A 44 7.64 -0.18 4.77
C ALA A 44 6.57 0.91 4.78
N LYS A 45 6.39 1.63 5.90
CA LYS A 45 5.47 2.79 5.96
C LYS A 45 5.80 3.91 4.97
N ARG A 46 7.03 3.94 4.45
CA ARG A 46 7.54 4.98 3.53
C ARG A 46 7.81 4.45 2.12
N GLY A 47 7.49 3.20 1.82
CA GLY A 47 7.81 2.57 0.54
C GLY A 47 6.76 1.56 0.11
N LEU A 48 6.97 0.95 -1.05
CA LEU A 48 6.07 -0.07 -1.62
C LEU A 48 6.68 -1.46 -1.39
N PHE A 49 6.15 -2.19 -0.41
CA PHE A 49 6.70 -3.47 0.02
C PHE A 49 5.88 -4.68 -0.43
N ALA A 50 4.66 -4.47 -0.94
CA ALA A 50 3.76 -5.51 -1.42
C ALA A 50 3.60 -6.68 -0.43
N GLY A 51 3.27 -6.38 0.83
CA GLY A 51 3.12 -7.39 1.89
C GLY A 51 4.42 -8.04 2.40
N ARG A 52 5.58 -7.75 1.80
CA ARG A 52 6.85 -8.34 2.25
C ARG A 52 7.30 -7.69 3.55
N HIS A 53 7.50 -8.53 4.56
CA HIS A 53 7.95 -8.09 5.87
C HIS A 53 9.33 -8.64 6.27
N ILE A 54 9.99 -8.00 7.24
CA ILE A 54 11.11 -8.60 7.96
C ILE A 54 10.57 -9.81 8.71
N GLN A 55 11.20 -10.95 8.52
CA GLN A 55 10.93 -12.16 9.28
C GLN A 55 11.99 -12.31 10.37
N PHE A 56 11.56 -12.72 11.56
CA PHE A 56 12.44 -13.02 12.69
C PHE A 56 12.42 -14.52 12.96
N GLY A 57 13.55 -15.08 13.35
CA GLY A 57 13.66 -16.51 13.67
C GLY A 57 15.05 -16.86 14.17
N ASN A 58 15.43 -18.12 13.99
CA ASN A 58 16.71 -18.65 14.46
C ASN A 58 17.52 -19.17 13.28
N GLN A 59 18.84 -19.02 13.35
CA GLN A 59 19.79 -19.90 12.69
C GLN A 59 19.92 -21.15 13.55
N ILE A 60 19.90 -22.31 12.92
CA ILE A 60 20.10 -23.61 13.57
C ILE A 60 21.43 -24.15 13.07
N SER A 61 22.33 -24.53 13.97
CA SER A 61 23.58 -25.20 13.59
C SER A 61 23.28 -26.61 13.06
N GLU A 62 24.04 -27.04 12.05
CA GLU A 62 23.87 -28.34 11.39
C GLU A 62 24.05 -29.51 12.36
N ASP A 63 25.16 -29.53 13.10
CA ASP A 63 25.52 -30.70 13.93
C ASP A 63 24.88 -30.70 15.32
N GLY A 64 24.75 -29.52 15.95
CA GLY A 64 24.37 -29.40 17.36
C GLY A 64 22.99 -28.84 17.65
N GLY A 65 22.19 -28.50 16.62
CA GLY A 65 20.87 -27.89 16.80
C GLY A 65 20.84 -26.56 17.58
N ASN A 66 22.00 -25.92 17.80
CA ASN A 66 22.15 -24.67 18.53
C ASN A 66 21.38 -23.55 17.83
N LYS A 67 20.58 -22.80 18.58
CA LYS A 67 19.69 -21.76 18.06
C LYS A 67 20.25 -20.37 18.33
N SER A 68 20.61 -19.65 17.28
CA SER A 68 21.03 -18.23 17.36
C SER A 68 19.99 -17.32 16.72
N ARG A 69 19.63 -16.21 17.35
CA ARG A 69 18.62 -15.28 16.80
C ARG A 69 19.11 -14.64 15.50
N ARG A 70 18.28 -14.64 14.45
CA ARG A 70 18.55 -13.93 13.19
C ARG A 70 17.29 -13.26 12.64
N SER A 71 17.49 -12.40 11.64
CA SER A 71 16.42 -11.78 10.88
C SER A 71 16.66 -11.90 9.38
N TRP A 72 15.58 -12.00 8.60
CA TRP A 72 15.61 -11.97 7.14
C TRP A 72 14.94 -10.70 6.65
N LYS A 73 15.72 -9.85 6.00
CA LYS A 73 15.26 -8.58 5.45
C LYS A 73 14.81 -8.79 4.00
N PRO A 74 13.70 -8.16 3.57
CA PRO A 74 13.32 -8.19 2.16
C PRO A 74 14.35 -7.44 1.30
N ASN A 75 14.52 -7.87 0.05
CA ASN A 75 15.37 -7.18 -0.92
C ASN A 75 14.69 -5.88 -1.37
N VAL A 76 15.19 -4.74 -0.89
CA VAL A 76 14.63 -3.40 -1.11
C VAL A 76 15.61 -2.57 -1.91
N GLN A 77 15.13 -1.97 -2.99
CA GLN A 77 15.89 -1.15 -3.91
C GLN A 77 15.28 0.26 -3.97
N ASP A 78 16.12 1.27 -4.17
CA ASP A 78 15.69 2.65 -4.42
C ASP A 78 15.57 2.82 -5.94
N LYS A 79 14.34 3.02 -6.44
CA LYS A 79 14.06 3.09 -7.88
C LYS A 79 13.21 4.31 -8.21
N ARG A 80 13.43 4.82 -9.42
CA ARG A 80 12.61 5.85 -10.07
C ARG A 80 11.61 5.14 -10.97
N LEU A 81 10.33 5.23 -10.63
CA LEU A 81 9.24 4.66 -11.42
C LEU A 81 8.51 5.81 -12.13
N PHE A 82 8.25 5.67 -13.42
CA PHE A 82 7.50 6.67 -14.16
C PHE A 82 6.00 6.51 -13.87
N SER A 83 5.33 7.61 -13.60
CA SER A 83 3.87 7.70 -13.44
C SER A 83 3.33 8.47 -14.65
N TYR A 84 2.43 7.85 -15.41
CA TYR A 84 1.86 8.41 -16.62
C TYR A 84 0.95 9.59 -16.28
N ILE A 85 0.10 9.44 -15.26
CA ILE A 85 -0.86 10.50 -14.90
C ILE A 85 -0.18 11.74 -14.30
N LEU A 86 0.98 11.55 -13.66
CA LEU A 86 1.76 12.65 -13.09
C LEU A 86 2.83 13.20 -14.05
N ASP A 87 3.00 12.57 -15.22
CA ASP A 87 4.04 12.83 -16.21
C ASP A 87 5.45 13.03 -15.61
N ARG A 88 5.79 12.22 -14.61
CA ARG A 88 7.07 12.36 -13.89
C ARG A 88 7.53 11.07 -13.24
N HIS A 89 8.84 11.01 -13.00
CA HIS A 89 9.44 9.94 -12.21
C HIS A 89 9.22 10.15 -10.71
N VAL A 90 8.65 9.14 -10.06
CA VAL A 90 8.49 9.05 -8.61
C VAL A 90 9.59 8.16 -8.04
N ARG A 91 10.38 8.70 -7.12
CA ARG A 91 11.44 7.93 -6.44
C ARG A 91 10.89 7.26 -5.19
N VAL A 92 10.98 5.93 -5.12
CA VAL A 92 10.51 5.14 -3.98
C VAL A 92 11.43 4.00 -3.63
N LYS A 93 11.40 3.61 -2.35
CA LYS A 93 11.93 2.33 -1.91
C LYS A 93 10.91 1.24 -2.20
N VAL A 94 11.28 0.33 -3.08
CA VAL A 94 10.45 -0.77 -3.56
C VAL A 94 11.13 -2.10 -3.26
N THR A 95 10.35 -3.12 -2.90
CA THR A 95 10.88 -4.49 -2.87
C THR A 95 10.98 -5.04 -4.29
N THR A 96 11.92 -5.96 -4.54
CA THR A 96 12.02 -6.61 -5.86
C THR A 96 10.73 -7.35 -6.25
N HIS A 97 9.99 -7.87 -5.27
CA HIS A 97 8.66 -8.43 -5.49
C HIS A 97 7.66 -7.37 -5.96
N ALA A 98 7.67 -6.18 -5.34
CA ALA A 98 6.81 -5.08 -5.75
C ALA A 98 7.15 -4.59 -7.16
N ILE A 99 8.43 -4.49 -7.52
CA ILE A 99 8.87 -4.15 -8.90
C ILE A 99 8.25 -5.10 -9.91
N ARG A 100 8.39 -6.42 -9.70
CA ARG A 100 7.79 -7.42 -10.60
C ARG A 100 6.26 -7.32 -10.69
N CYS A 101 5.59 -6.98 -9.58
CA CYS A 101 4.15 -6.77 -9.59
C CYS A 101 3.73 -5.50 -10.34
N ILE A 102 4.55 -4.45 -10.27
CA ILE A 102 4.36 -3.19 -11.01
C ILE A 102 4.53 -3.46 -12.50
N ASP A 103 5.58 -4.16 -12.90
CA ASP A 103 5.83 -4.55 -14.29
C ASP A 103 4.69 -5.41 -14.83
N LYS A 104 4.21 -6.39 -14.05
CA LYS A 104 3.05 -7.22 -14.41
C LYS A 104 1.75 -6.41 -14.52
N ALA A 105 1.60 -5.35 -13.74
CA ALA A 105 0.42 -4.51 -13.78
C ALA A 105 0.41 -3.60 -15.03
N GLY A 106 1.60 -3.23 -15.53
CA GLY A 106 1.84 -2.34 -16.67
C GLY A 106 2.35 -0.94 -16.27
N GLY A 107 2.58 -0.68 -14.98
CA GLY A 107 3.04 0.61 -14.48
C GLY A 107 2.70 0.83 -13.01
N ILE A 108 3.24 1.89 -12.42
CA ILE A 108 2.99 2.21 -11.00
C ILE A 108 1.54 2.63 -10.77
N ASP A 109 0.97 3.40 -11.69
CA ASP A 109 -0.39 3.92 -11.58
C ASP A 109 -1.40 2.78 -11.64
N GLU A 110 -1.26 1.91 -12.64
CA GLU A 110 -2.09 0.71 -12.81
C GLU A 110 -1.94 -0.27 -11.65
N TYR A 111 -0.72 -0.42 -11.12
CA TYR A 111 -0.50 -1.22 -9.91
C TYR A 111 -1.30 -0.69 -8.72
N LEU A 112 -1.31 0.62 -8.50
CA LEU A 112 -2.04 1.25 -7.40
C LEU A 112 -3.57 1.15 -7.62
N LEU A 113 -4.05 1.39 -8.84
CA LEU A 113 -5.47 1.28 -9.20
C LEU A 113 -5.99 -0.15 -9.03
N LYS A 114 -5.28 -1.15 -9.57
CA LYS A 114 -5.65 -2.57 -9.48
C LYS A 114 -5.55 -3.14 -8.07
N THR A 115 -4.71 -2.56 -7.20
CA THR A 115 -4.54 -3.07 -5.83
C THR A 115 -5.74 -2.66 -4.97
N PRO A 116 -6.47 -3.62 -4.36
CA PRO A 116 -7.62 -3.28 -3.53
C PRO A 116 -7.20 -2.66 -2.20
N TYR A 117 -8.05 -1.79 -1.64
CA TYR A 117 -7.76 -1.02 -0.43
C TYR A 117 -7.37 -1.89 0.78
N HIS A 118 -8.03 -3.03 1.00
CA HIS A 118 -7.70 -3.96 2.07
C HIS A 118 -6.27 -4.54 1.99
N LYS A 119 -5.69 -4.64 0.79
CA LYS A 119 -4.34 -5.19 0.53
C LYS A 119 -3.27 -4.12 0.59
N MET A 120 -3.65 -2.84 0.64
CA MET A 120 -2.69 -1.75 0.80
C MET A 120 -2.25 -1.65 2.26
N ASP A 121 -1.00 -2.02 2.51
CA ASP A 121 -0.46 -2.07 3.87
C ASP A 121 -0.10 -0.69 4.44
N THR A 122 0.03 0.33 3.58
CA THR A 122 0.69 1.59 3.90
C THR A 122 -0.22 2.79 3.63
N GLU A 123 -0.27 3.73 4.58
CA GLU A 123 -1.03 4.98 4.45
C GLU A 123 -0.58 5.82 3.25
N MET A 124 0.73 5.89 2.99
CA MET A 124 1.27 6.53 1.79
C MET A 124 0.70 5.91 0.50
N GLY A 125 0.59 4.58 0.42
CA GLY A 125 0.02 3.91 -0.75
C GLY A 125 -1.45 4.25 -0.97
N ILE A 126 -2.22 4.35 0.11
CA ILE A 126 -3.64 4.75 0.06
C ILE A 126 -3.78 6.19 -0.43
N LEU A 127 -2.96 7.11 0.11
CA LEU A 127 -2.95 8.51 -0.34
C LEU A 127 -2.59 8.62 -1.82
N TRP A 128 -1.65 7.83 -2.29
CA TRP A 128 -1.25 7.82 -3.70
C TRP A 128 -2.33 7.28 -4.59
N LYS A 129 -2.97 6.19 -4.18
CA LYS A 129 -4.10 5.63 -4.91
C LYS A 129 -5.24 6.64 -5.03
N ALA A 130 -5.69 7.24 -3.93
CA ALA A 130 -6.75 8.23 -3.93
C ALA A 130 -6.41 9.47 -4.79
N LYS A 131 -5.13 9.90 -4.74
CA LYS A 131 -4.66 10.99 -5.61
C LYS A 131 -4.72 10.61 -7.09
N ILE A 132 -4.26 9.42 -7.44
CA ILE A 132 -4.23 8.94 -8.83
C ILE A 132 -5.65 8.71 -9.35
N GLU A 133 -6.53 8.08 -8.58
CA GLU A 133 -7.95 7.91 -8.92
C GLU A 133 -8.59 9.26 -9.25
N LYS A 134 -8.42 10.25 -8.38
CA LYS A 134 -8.94 11.60 -8.61
C LYS A 134 -8.42 12.24 -9.91
N LEU A 135 -7.12 12.10 -10.20
CA LEU A 135 -6.53 12.65 -11.42
C LEU A 135 -7.07 11.95 -12.68
N TYR A 136 -7.31 10.64 -12.62
CA TYR A 136 -7.93 9.91 -13.73
C TYR A 136 -9.42 10.27 -13.89
N GLU A 137 -10.15 10.54 -12.81
CA GLU A 137 -11.52 11.07 -12.86
C GLU A 137 -11.56 12.45 -13.52
N GLU A 138 -10.64 13.35 -13.14
CA GLU A 138 -10.49 14.67 -13.75
C GLU A 138 -10.15 14.57 -15.25
N LEU A 139 -9.23 13.67 -15.61
CA LEU A 139 -8.89 13.41 -17.00
C LEU A 139 -10.07 12.84 -17.80
N GLY A 140 -10.87 11.96 -17.20
CA GLY A 140 -12.06 11.37 -17.84
C GLY A 140 -13.20 12.36 -18.05
N ASN A 141 -13.31 13.39 -17.21
CA ASN A 141 -14.28 14.47 -17.35
C ASN A 141 -13.83 15.57 -18.32
N MET A 142 -12.57 15.56 -18.75
CA MET A 142 -12.04 16.52 -19.70
C MET A 142 -12.61 16.21 -21.08
N GLU A 143 -13.45 17.11 -21.60
CA GLU A 143 -13.89 17.03 -22.99
C GLU A 143 -12.68 17.17 -23.90
N VAL A 144 -12.36 16.11 -24.64
CA VAL A 144 -11.30 16.14 -25.64
C VAL A 144 -11.85 16.93 -26.82
N VAL A 145 -11.57 18.24 -26.84
CA VAL A 145 -11.87 19.08 -28.00
C VAL A 145 -10.96 18.61 -29.13
N PHE A 146 -11.52 17.86 -30.08
CA PHE A 146 -10.85 17.55 -31.33
C PHE A 146 -10.67 18.86 -32.09
N PHE A 147 -9.45 19.41 -32.05
CA PHE A 147 -9.05 20.41 -33.04
C PHE A 147 -9.00 19.69 -34.39
N THR A 148 -10.02 19.94 -35.22
CA THR A 148 -9.97 19.59 -36.63
C THR A 148 -8.82 20.38 -37.29
N PRO A 149 -8.00 19.76 -38.17
CA PRO A 149 -6.84 20.39 -38.79
C PRO A 149 -7.18 21.67 -39.57
#